data_AF-A0A368GYE1-F1
#
_entry.id   AF-A0A368GYE1-F1
#
_cell.length_a   1.000
_cell.length_b   1.000
_cell.length_c   1.000
_cell.angle_alpha   90.00
_cell.angle_beta   90.00
_cell.angle_gamma   90.00
#
_symmetry.space_group_name_H-M   'P 1'
#
loop_
_entity.id
_entity.type
_entity.pdbx_description
1 polymer ?
#
loop_
_entity_poly.entity_id
_entity_poly.type
_entity_poly.pdbx_seq_one_letter_code
_entity_poly.pdbx_strand_id
1 'polypeptide(L)'
;MSLLRAYASTSSCKADRARAIACVSGGIATGTLIGPAFQLFFTPLGPDGIYVLPFYRLNIYNSPALFSLLLNIAGFLVMFFAFEERYDVLRADAAKATDKLPPPCAIAILVCVFTRFVQIFSTTTIETLGSAFSMLMFSFNKEQAVTANSTAHLIAGILGATLYILFIIFNLTKWVPPRLSSVVCLSAYAGLFAFTYSWPFLPNKVKISVNGSDWGCFSDRFDWCDGLTEVSPWVYYTFYVLVFGFAVSVMNIAVTTLYSEIIGPRRQGTLQGIFQLAGSIGRMVAPLLTSFLYTAFGPQVPWITEVVLICTTIALWIVFRNKMIPLQIGPKGGISSS
;
A
#
# COMPACT_ATOMS: atom_id res chain seq x y z
N MET A 1 7.54 11.56 -4.87
CA MET A 1 6.15 11.26 -5.30
C MET A 1 5.24 12.50 -5.31
N SER A 2 5.18 13.27 -4.21
CA SER A 2 4.35 14.48 -4.12
C SER A 2 4.71 15.56 -5.14
N LEU A 3 6.00 15.79 -5.38
CA LEU A 3 6.50 16.77 -6.34
C LEU A 3 6.07 16.47 -7.78
N LEU A 4 6.22 15.23 -8.25
CA LEU A 4 5.78 14.83 -9.60
C LEU A 4 4.27 15.01 -9.80
N ARG A 5 3.46 14.65 -8.79
CA ARG A 5 2.00 14.87 -8.85
C ARG A 5 1.63 16.35 -8.82
N ALA A 6 2.33 17.14 -7.99
CA ALA A 6 2.15 18.58 -7.94
C ALA A 6 2.50 19.21 -9.28
N TYR A 7 3.69 18.91 -9.82
CA TYR A 7 4.13 19.38 -11.13
C TYR A 7 3.13 18.99 -12.22
N ALA A 8 2.75 17.71 -12.32
CA ALA A 8 1.76 17.25 -13.30
C ALA A 8 0.41 17.95 -13.17
N SER A 9 -0.03 18.28 -11.94
CA SER A 9 -1.26 19.04 -11.73
C SER A 9 -1.14 20.50 -12.19
N THR A 10 0.05 21.10 -12.05
CA THR A 10 0.32 22.51 -12.37
C THR A 10 0.69 22.76 -13.82
N SER A 11 1.21 21.75 -14.52
CA SER A 11 1.58 21.82 -15.94
C SER A 11 0.51 21.28 -16.89
N SER A 12 -0.62 20.77 -16.37
CA SER A 12 -1.72 20.23 -17.17
C SER A 12 -2.99 21.09 -17.18
N CYS A 13 -3.61 21.20 -18.35
CA CYS A 13 -4.91 21.85 -18.58
C CYS A 13 -6.05 21.07 -17.91
N LYS A 14 -7.18 21.74 -17.61
CA LYS A 14 -8.36 21.09 -16.98
C LYS A 14 -8.84 19.83 -17.71
N ALA A 15 -8.79 19.81 -19.03
CA ALA A 15 -9.20 18.66 -19.85
C ALA A 15 -8.26 17.45 -19.70
N ASP A 16 -6.95 17.68 -19.56
CA ASP A 16 -5.93 16.61 -19.57
C ASP A 16 -5.42 16.25 -18.17
N ARG A 17 -5.70 17.09 -17.17
CA ARG A 17 -5.20 16.95 -15.79
C ARG A 17 -5.52 15.58 -15.19
N ALA A 18 -6.73 15.07 -15.43
CA ALA A 18 -7.12 13.75 -14.95
C ALA A 18 -6.22 12.64 -15.55
N ARG A 19 -5.92 12.71 -16.86
CA ARG A 19 -5.03 11.76 -17.55
C ARG A 19 -3.58 11.89 -17.08
N ALA A 20 -3.07 13.11 -16.92
CA ALA A 20 -1.70 13.35 -16.45
C ALA A 20 -1.49 12.81 -15.02
N ILE A 21 -2.43 13.10 -14.11
CA ILE A 21 -2.39 12.60 -12.73
C ILE A 21 -2.55 11.08 -12.68
N ALA A 22 -3.40 10.51 -13.54
CA ALA A 22 -3.57 9.06 -13.66
C ALA A 22 -2.28 8.38 -14.13
N CYS A 23 -1.57 8.95 -15.12
CA CYS A 23 -0.30 8.43 -15.60
C CYS A 23 0.76 8.40 -14.50
N VAL A 24 0.95 9.52 -13.78
CA VAL A 24 1.89 9.59 -12.66
C VAL A 24 1.50 8.62 -11.53
N SER A 25 0.21 8.55 -11.19
CA SER A 25 -0.27 7.67 -10.12
C SER A 25 -0.18 6.19 -10.48
N GLY A 26 -0.45 5.86 -11.75
CA GLY A 26 -0.29 4.53 -12.32
C GLY A 26 1.16 4.09 -12.29
N GLY A 27 2.10 4.92 -12.77
CA GLY A 27 3.53 4.62 -12.71
C GLY A 27 4.04 4.37 -11.28
N ILE A 28 3.58 5.15 -10.31
CA ILE A 28 3.90 4.95 -8.89
C ILE A 28 3.35 3.62 -8.37
N ALA A 29 2.08 3.33 -8.65
CA ALA A 29 1.43 2.10 -8.21
C ALA A 29 2.11 0.88 -8.81
N THR A 30 2.35 0.89 -10.13
CA THR A 30 3.07 -0.15 -10.86
C THR A 30 4.47 -0.36 -10.32
N GLY A 31 5.25 0.71 -10.11
CA GLY A 31 6.60 0.60 -9.55
C GLY A 31 6.62 0.03 -8.13
N THR A 32 5.65 0.39 -7.29
CA THR A 32 5.54 -0.14 -5.92
C THR A 32 5.18 -1.62 -5.93
N LEU A 33 4.29 -2.04 -6.83
CA LEU A 33 3.82 -3.41 -6.94
C LEU A 33 4.83 -4.36 -7.60
N ILE A 34 5.49 -3.91 -8.68
CA ILE A 34 6.45 -4.72 -9.45
C ILE A 34 7.86 -4.67 -8.84
N GLY A 35 8.21 -3.59 -8.12
CA GLY A 35 9.54 -3.40 -7.56
C GLY A 35 10.10 -4.62 -6.81
N PRO A 36 9.38 -5.17 -5.81
CA PRO A 36 9.82 -6.36 -5.09
C PRO A 36 9.98 -7.61 -5.99
N ALA A 37 9.23 -7.70 -7.09
CA ALA A 37 9.32 -8.84 -8.00
C ALA A 37 10.65 -8.94 -8.73
N PHE A 38 11.39 -7.83 -8.89
CA PHE A 38 12.73 -7.86 -9.47
C PHE A 38 13.70 -8.70 -8.66
N GLN A 39 13.42 -8.95 -7.37
CA GLN A 39 14.19 -9.88 -6.55
C GLN A 39 14.21 -11.30 -7.13
N LEU A 40 13.16 -11.71 -7.86
CA LEU A 40 13.07 -13.04 -8.47
C LEU A 40 14.16 -13.27 -9.53
N PHE A 41 14.57 -12.22 -10.25
CA PHE A 41 15.68 -12.33 -11.23
C PHE A 41 17.00 -12.73 -10.60
N PHE A 42 17.15 -12.47 -9.29
CA PHE A 42 18.34 -12.77 -8.52
C PHE A 42 18.22 -14.06 -7.70
N THR A 43 17.12 -14.80 -7.82
CA THR A 43 16.95 -16.12 -7.15
C THR A 43 18.04 -17.12 -7.58
N PRO A 44 18.45 -17.23 -8.86
CA PRO A 44 19.51 -18.17 -9.27
C PRO A 44 20.87 -17.96 -8.61
N LEU A 45 21.13 -16.78 -8.01
CA LEU A 45 22.36 -16.54 -7.26
C LEU A 45 22.39 -17.31 -5.93
N GLY A 46 21.22 -17.62 -5.37
CA GLY A 46 21.08 -18.27 -4.07
C GLY A 46 21.69 -17.48 -2.91
N PRO A 47 21.75 -18.09 -1.70
CA PRO A 47 22.39 -17.53 -0.52
C PRO A 47 23.91 -17.44 -0.71
N ASP A 48 24.47 -18.41 -1.45
CA ASP A 48 25.90 -18.51 -1.66
C ASP A 48 26.45 -17.54 -2.71
N GLY A 49 25.62 -17.03 -3.61
CA GLY A 49 26.02 -15.96 -4.52
C GLY A 49 27.27 -16.24 -5.37
N ILE A 50 27.80 -15.18 -5.96
CA ILE A 50 29.03 -15.17 -6.76
C ILE A 50 29.98 -14.07 -6.27
N TYR A 51 31.28 -14.34 -6.32
CA TYR A 51 32.28 -13.31 -6.06
C TYR A 51 32.48 -12.46 -7.31
N VAL A 52 32.07 -11.20 -7.24
CA VAL A 52 32.26 -10.23 -8.35
C VAL A 52 33.57 -9.46 -8.17
N LEU A 53 33.93 -9.17 -6.92
CA LEU A 53 35.22 -8.61 -6.53
C LEU A 53 35.78 -9.45 -5.38
N PRO A 54 37.11 -9.43 -5.13
CA PRO A 54 37.73 -10.20 -4.05
C PRO A 54 37.11 -9.95 -2.66
N PHE A 55 36.52 -8.77 -2.44
CA PHE A 55 35.87 -8.33 -1.20
C PHE A 55 34.35 -8.21 -1.30
N TYR A 56 33.74 -8.47 -2.46
CA TYR A 56 32.31 -8.25 -2.69
C TYR A 56 31.64 -9.48 -3.29
N ARG A 57 30.82 -10.13 -2.46
CA ARG A 57 30.00 -11.29 -2.80
C ARG A 57 28.59 -10.83 -3.13
N LEU A 58 28.12 -11.13 -4.33
CA LEU A 58 26.80 -10.77 -4.82
C LEU A 58 25.86 -11.98 -4.65
N ASN A 59 24.84 -11.84 -3.80
CA ASN A 59 23.91 -12.89 -3.43
C ASN A 59 22.45 -12.41 -3.53
N ILE A 60 21.50 -13.31 -3.32
CA ILE A 60 20.06 -13.01 -3.40
C ILE A 60 19.60 -11.84 -2.51
N TYR A 61 20.33 -11.53 -1.43
CA TYR A 61 19.96 -10.51 -0.45
C TYR A 61 20.46 -9.11 -0.80
N ASN A 62 21.61 -8.97 -1.45
CA ASN A 62 22.19 -7.66 -1.79
C ASN A 62 22.01 -7.25 -3.26
N SER A 63 21.82 -8.21 -4.17
CA SER A 63 21.64 -7.94 -5.60
C SER A 63 20.45 -7.03 -5.93
N PRO A 64 19.27 -7.19 -5.29
CA PRO A 64 18.14 -6.29 -5.53
C PRO A 64 18.44 -4.83 -5.17
N ALA A 65 19.25 -4.59 -4.13
CA ALA A 65 19.64 -3.24 -3.72
C ALA A 65 20.56 -2.59 -4.76
N LEU A 66 21.53 -3.33 -5.30
CA LEU A 66 22.41 -2.85 -6.37
C LEU A 66 21.61 -2.56 -7.65
N PHE A 67 20.67 -3.43 -8.01
CA PHE A 67 19.79 -3.21 -9.16
C PHE A 67 18.92 -1.95 -8.98
N SER A 68 18.35 -1.76 -7.78
CA SER A 68 17.60 -0.55 -7.43
C SER A 68 18.46 0.71 -7.53
N LEU A 69 19.73 0.66 -7.11
CA LEU A 69 20.68 1.77 -7.28
C LEU A 69 20.86 2.13 -8.76
N LEU A 70 21.07 1.15 -9.63
CA LEU A 70 21.24 1.37 -11.06
C LEU A 70 19.97 1.98 -11.70
N LEU A 71 18.78 1.50 -11.32
CA LEU A 71 17.51 2.08 -11.78
C LEU A 71 17.34 3.53 -11.32
N ASN A 72 17.75 3.87 -10.08
CA ASN A 72 17.70 5.24 -9.59
C ASN A 72 18.67 6.16 -10.34
N ILE A 73 19.89 5.68 -10.63
CA ILE A 73 20.86 6.42 -11.45
C ILE A 73 20.29 6.65 -12.86
N ALA A 74 19.73 5.62 -13.49
CA ALA A 74 19.08 5.77 -14.80
C ALA A 74 17.92 6.78 -14.76
N GLY A 75 17.07 6.71 -13.73
CA GLY A 75 15.98 7.67 -13.53
C GLY A 75 16.47 9.10 -13.34
N PHE A 76 17.57 9.29 -12.61
CA PHE A 76 18.22 10.59 -12.47
C PHE A 76 18.76 11.11 -13.81
N LEU A 77 19.43 10.27 -14.60
CA LEU A 77 19.94 10.66 -15.92
C LEU A 77 18.80 11.05 -16.88
N VAL A 78 17.70 10.29 -16.90
CA VAL A 78 16.51 10.63 -17.70
C VAL A 78 15.93 11.97 -17.25
N MET A 79 15.82 12.21 -15.94
CA MET A 79 15.36 13.49 -15.43
C MET A 79 16.31 14.63 -15.83
N PHE A 80 17.62 14.42 -15.75
CA PHE A 80 18.61 15.45 -16.06
C PHE A 80 18.64 15.83 -17.55
N PHE A 81 18.51 14.84 -18.45
CA PHE A 81 18.65 15.07 -19.89
C PHE A 81 17.33 15.31 -20.63
N ALA A 82 16.21 14.74 -20.15
CA ALA A 82 14.94 14.75 -20.90
C ALA A 82 13.85 15.63 -20.26
N PHE A 83 13.99 16.05 -19.00
CA PHE A 83 12.96 16.86 -18.34
C PHE A 83 13.18 18.35 -18.59
N GLU A 84 12.24 18.97 -19.30
CA GLU A 84 12.12 20.43 -19.37
C GLU A 84 11.00 20.92 -18.44
N GLU A 85 11.31 21.92 -17.62
CA GLU A 85 10.36 22.49 -16.66
C GLU A 85 9.54 23.64 -17.31
N ARG A 86 8.20 23.51 -17.34
CA ARG A 86 7.28 24.53 -17.88
C ARG A 86 6.14 24.84 -16.90
N TYR A 87 5.95 26.13 -16.62
CA TYR A 87 5.02 26.66 -15.62
C TYR A 87 3.83 27.46 -16.19
N ASP A 88 3.62 27.41 -17.50
CA ASP A 88 2.71 28.31 -18.21
C ASP A 88 1.25 28.17 -17.74
N VAL A 89 0.83 26.94 -17.43
CA VAL A 89 -0.53 26.64 -16.96
C VAL A 89 -0.77 27.12 -15.52
N LEU A 90 0.24 27.04 -14.63
CA LEU A 90 0.16 27.53 -13.25
C LEU A 90 -0.14 29.03 -13.21
N ARG A 91 0.55 29.81 -14.06
CA ARG A 91 0.39 31.27 -14.14
C ARG A 91 -1.01 31.64 -14.65
N ALA A 92 -1.55 30.87 -15.60
CA ALA A 92 -2.89 31.08 -16.14
C ALA A 92 -4.02 30.70 -15.15
N ASP A 93 -3.85 29.64 -14.36
CA ASP A 93 -4.83 29.22 -13.35
C ASP A 93 -4.81 30.13 -12.10
N ALA A 94 -3.64 30.68 -11.72
CA ALA A 94 -3.52 31.64 -10.63
C ALA A 94 -4.31 32.93 -10.89
N ALA A 95 -4.40 33.35 -12.16
CA ALA A 95 -5.16 34.52 -12.59
C ALA A 95 -6.70 34.33 -12.58
N LYS A 96 -7.20 33.09 -12.42
CA LYS A 96 -8.63 32.74 -12.53
C LYS A 96 -9.33 32.36 -11.20
N ALA A 97 -8.62 32.38 -10.08
CA ALA A 97 -9.13 31.85 -8.82
C ALA A 97 -9.93 32.89 -8.01
N THR A 98 -11.24 32.99 -8.25
CA THR A 98 -12.09 34.04 -7.61
C THR A 98 -13.41 33.57 -7.00
N ASP A 99 -13.66 32.26 -6.83
CA ASP A 99 -14.91 31.78 -6.24
C ASP A 99 -14.75 31.21 -4.82
N LYS A 100 -15.49 31.80 -3.87
CA LYS A 100 -15.61 31.33 -2.48
C LYS A 100 -16.53 30.10 -2.41
N LEU A 101 -15.94 28.92 -2.45
CA LEU A 101 -16.66 27.65 -2.24
C LEU A 101 -16.95 27.40 -0.73
N PRO A 102 -18.02 26.67 -0.35
CA PRO A 102 -18.38 26.34 1.04
C PRO A 102 -17.49 25.23 1.65
N PRO A 103 -16.88 25.43 2.84
CA PRO A 103 -15.76 24.63 3.33
C PRO A 103 -16.04 23.11 3.28
N PRO A 104 -15.05 22.28 2.93
CA PRO A 104 -15.27 20.85 2.78
C PRO A 104 -15.53 20.21 4.16
N CYS A 105 -16.27 19.09 4.18
CA CYS A 105 -16.58 18.39 5.42
C CYS A 105 -15.29 17.85 6.08
N ALA A 106 -14.85 18.48 7.16
CA ALA A 106 -13.61 18.11 7.86
C ALA A 106 -13.61 16.65 8.36
N ILE A 107 -14.77 16.14 8.78
CA ILE A 107 -14.93 14.75 9.24
C ILE A 107 -14.68 13.78 8.09
N ALA A 108 -15.26 14.04 6.92
CA ALA A 108 -15.08 13.17 5.76
C ALA A 108 -13.61 13.16 5.28
N ILE A 109 -12.95 14.33 5.31
CA ILE A 109 -11.50 14.45 5.06
C ILE A 109 -10.72 13.59 6.06
N LEU A 110 -10.98 13.74 7.36
CA LEU A 110 -10.28 13.01 8.42
C LEU A 110 -10.44 11.49 8.26
N VAL A 111 -11.65 11.01 7.96
CA VAL A 111 -11.92 9.58 7.73
C VAL A 111 -11.12 9.07 6.53
N CYS A 112 -11.09 9.79 5.41
CA CYS A 112 -10.28 9.40 4.25
C CYS A 112 -8.76 9.40 4.57
N VAL A 113 -8.27 10.42 5.29
CA VAL A 113 -6.86 10.53 5.70
C VAL A 113 -6.47 9.38 6.63
N PHE A 114 -7.32 9.06 7.61
CA PHE A 114 -7.10 7.93 8.51
C PHE A 114 -7.16 6.58 7.77
N THR A 115 -8.08 6.44 6.81
CA THR A 115 -8.16 5.24 5.94
C THR A 115 -6.86 5.05 5.16
N ARG A 116 -6.28 6.14 4.65
CA ARG A 116 -4.99 6.09 3.94
C ARG A 116 -3.84 5.69 4.85
N PHE A 117 -3.83 6.21 6.08
CA PHE A 117 -2.87 5.78 7.10
C PHE A 117 -2.97 4.27 7.34
N VAL A 118 -4.17 3.76 7.65
CA VAL A 118 -4.39 2.32 7.92
C VAL A 118 -4.04 1.45 6.71
N GLN A 119 -4.44 1.86 5.50
CA GLN A 119 -4.10 1.13 4.28
C GLN A 119 -2.57 0.94 4.14
N ILE A 120 -1.80 2.03 4.26
CA ILE A 120 -0.34 1.95 4.11
C ILE A 120 0.30 1.25 5.30
N PHE A 121 -0.22 1.46 6.51
CA PHE A 121 0.23 0.78 7.71
C PHE A 121 0.11 -0.75 7.54
N SER A 122 -1.07 -1.27 7.20
CA SER A 122 -1.31 -2.70 6.99
C SER A 122 -0.46 -3.30 5.86
N THR A 123 -0.28 -2.58 4.75
CA THR A 123 0.62 -3.04 3.68
C THR A 123 2.06 -3.15 4.16
N THR A 124 2.56 -2.12 4.84
CA THR A 124 3.93 -2.10 5.32
C THR A 124 4.17 -3.11 6.44
N THR A 125 3.16 -3.42 7.26
CA THR A 125 3.22 -4.51 8.24
C THR A 125 3.49 -5.85 7.57
N ILE A 126 2.75 -6.19 6.51
CA ILE A 126 2.95 -7.43 5.77
C ILE A 126 4.28 -7.43 5.01
N GLU A 127 4.70 -6.29 4.43
CA GLU A 127 6.02 -6.16 3.81
C GLU A 127 7.15 -6.40 4.82
N THR A 128 7.00 -5.90 6.05
CA THR A 128 8.02 -6.00 7.11
C THR A 128 8.09 -7.39 7.70
N LEU A 129 6.94 -7.96 8.06
CA LEU A 129 6.88 -9.24 8.76
C LEU A 129 6.78 -10.44 7.81
N GLY A 130 6.44 -10.26 6.53
CA GLY A 130 6.11 -11.35 5.61
C GLY A 130 7.17 -12.45 5.54
N SER A 131 8.45 -12.09 5.41
CA SER A 131 9.53 -13.08 5.39
C SER A 131 9.69 -13.80 6.73
N ALA A 132 9.67 -13.06 7.85
CA ALA A 132 9.77 -13.65 9.19
C ALA A 132 8.57 -14.55 9.50
N PHE A 133 7.38 -14.14 9.10
CA PHE A 133 6.13 -14.88 9.24
C PHE A 133 6.16 -16.16 8.41
N SER A 134 6.62 -16.12 7.15
CA SER A 134 6.76 -17.33 6.33
C SER A 134 7.77 -18.33 6.91
N MET A 135 8.91 -17.84 7.44
CA MET A 135 9.91 -18.71 8.09
C MET A 135 9.36 -19.34 9.37
N LEU A 136 8.62 -18.57 10.17
CA LEU A 136 8.00 -19.02 11.41
C LEU A 136 6.84 -20.00 11.15
N MET A 137 5.84 -19.58 10.38
CA MET A 137 4.58 -20.30 10.23
C MET A 137 4.65 -21.42 9.21
N PHE A 138 5.43 -21.30 8.14
CA PHE A 138 5.45 -22.30 7.06
C PHE A 138 6.73 -23.12 7.04
N SER A 139 7.63 -22.90 8.00
CA SER A 139 8.96 -23.53 8.06
C SER A 139 9.78 -23.35 6.78
N PHE A 140 9.57 -22.23 6.06
CA PHE A 140 10.36 -21.90 4.87
C PHE A 140 11.76 -21.48 5.29
N ASN A 141 12.78 -21.91 4.55
CA ASN A 141 14.13 -21.36 4.73
C ASN A 141 14.18 -19.90 4.23
N LYS A 142 15.27 -19.17 4.52
CA LYS A 142 15.40 -17.75 4.14
C LYS A 142 15.20 -17.51 2.64
N GLU A 143 15.75 -18.38 1.80
CA GLU A 143 15.63 -18.29 0.34
C GLU A 143 14.18 -18.50 -0.11
N GLN A 144 13.54 -19.59 0.34
CA GLN A 144 12.14 -19.91 0.06
C GLN A 144 11.20 -18.81 0.54
N ALA A 145 11.42 -18.27 1.73
CA ALA A 145 10.60 -17.17 2.27
C ALA A 145 10.71 -15.91 1.39
N VAL A 146 11.93 -15.56 0.98
CA VAL A 146 12.16 -14.43 0.07
C VAL A 146 11.52 -14.66 -1.30
N THR A 147 11.74 -15.82 -1.90
CA THR A 147 11.21 -16.16 -3.23
C THR A 147 9.68 -16.24 -3.22
N ALA A 148 9.08 -16.85 -2.19
CA ALA A 148 7.62 -16.97 -2.07
C ALA A 148 6.95 -15.59 -1.89
N ASN A 149 7.48 -14.73 -1.00
CA ASN A 149 6.95 -13.38 -0.81
C ASN A 149 7.12 -12.51 -2.07
N SER A 150 8.27 -12.60 -2.74
CA SER A 150 8.52 -11.88 -4.00
C SER A 150 7.58 -12.36 -5.11
N THR A 151 7.28 -13.66 -5.18
CA THR A 151 6.33 -14.25 -6.13
C THR A 151 4.91 -13.78 -5.85
N ALA A 152 4.48 -13.76 -4.59
CA ALA A 152 3.17 -13.26 -4.20
C ALA A 152 3.01 -11.77 -4.56
N HIS A 153 4.04 -10.95 -4.34
CA HIS A 153 4.06 -9.55 -4.80
C HIS A 153 4.00 -9.43 -6.31
N LEU A 154 4.71 -10.25 -7.07
CA LEU A 154 4.64 -10.23 -8.54
C LEU A 154 3.22 -10.52 -9.03
N ILE A 155 2.58 -11.57 -8.52
CA ILE A 155 1.21 -11.96 -8.91
C ILE A 155 0.22 -10.85 -8.54
N ALA A 156 0.31 -10.34 -7.30
CA ALA A 156 -0.49 -9.21 -6.86
C ALA A 156 -0.26 -7.97 -7.74
N GLY A 157 0.98 -7.71 -8.14
CA GLY A 157 1.34 -6.57 -8.97
C GLY A 157 0.86 -6.65 -10.40
N ILE A 158 0.94 -7.84 -11.02
CA ILE A 158 0.34 -8.09 -12.34
C ILE A 158 -1.18 -7.89 -12.24
N LEU A 159 -1.84 -8.50 -11.26
CA LEU A 159 -3.28 -8.36 -11.06
C LEU A 159 -3.68 -6.89 -10.87
N GLY A 160 -2.96 -6.15 -10.02
CA GLY A 160 -3.19 -4.73 -9.78
C GLY A 160 -3.00 -3.88 -11.03
N ALA A 161 -1.90 -4.08 -11.76
CA ALA A 161 -1.63 -3.38 -13.01
C ALA A 161 -2.70 -3.65 -14.08
N THR A 162 -3.11 -4.91 -14.24
CA THR A 162 -4.22 -5.29 -15.13
C THR A 162 -5.51 -4.59 -14.72
N LEU A 163 -5.85 -4.57 -13.42
CA LEU A 163 -7.02 -3.85 -12.94
C LEU A 163 -6.94 -2.35 -13.28
N TYR A 164 -5.81 -1.68 -13.00
CA TYR A 164 -5.66 -0.26 -13.36
C TYR A 164 -5.87 -0.01 -14.86
N ILE A 165 -5.31 -0.86 -15.72
CA ILE A 165 -5.50 -0.77 -17.18
C ILE A 165 -6.99 -0.95 -17.55
N LEU A 166 -7.66 -1.95 -16.97
CA LEU A 166 -9.08 -2.20 -17.21
C LEU A 166 -9.94 -1.01 -16.73
N PHE A 167 -9.66 -0.44 -15.57
CA PHE A 167 -10.36 0.73 -15.04
C PHE A 167 -10.23 1.94 -15.97
N ILE A 168 -9.05 2.14 -16.55
CA ILE A 168 -8.79 3.24 -17.50
C ILE A 168 -9.49 3.01 -18.84
N ILE A 169 -9.40 1.80 -19.41
CA ILE A 169 -9.96 1.50 -20.74
C ILE A 169 -11.49 1.47 -20.70
N PHE A 170 -12.07 0.78 -19.72
CA PHE A 170 -13.52 0.54 -19.65
C PHE A 170 -14.28 1.60 -18.85
N ASN A 171 -13.59 2.61 -18.28
CA ASN A 171 -14.19 3.63 -17.41
C ASN A 171 -15.04 3.01 -16.27
N LEU A 172 -14.56 1.91 -15.68
CA LEU A 172 -15.24 1.17 -14.62
C LEU A 172 -15.49 2.01 -13.36
N THR A 173 -14.84 3.16 -13.22
CA THR A 173 -15.09 4.15 -12.16
C THR A 173 -16.55 4.54 -12.05
N LYS A 174 -17.32 4.53 -13.16
CA LYS A 174 -18.78 4.80 -13.12
C LYS A 174 -19.59 3.72 -12.40
N TRP A 175 -19.09 2.49 -12.41
CA TRP A 175 -19.75 1.31 -11.86
C TRP A 175 -19.29 0.95 -10.46
N VAL A 176 -18.24 1.62 -9.95
CA VAL A 176 -17.65 1.34 -8.64
C VAL A 176 -18.04 2.45 -7.67
N PRO A 177 -19.14 2.29 -6.91
CA PRO A 177 -19.53 3.25 -5.89
C PRO A 177 -18.43 3.38 -4.83
N PRO A 178 -17.79 4.55 -4.67
CA PRO A 178 -16.60 4.68 -3.83
C PRO A 178 -16.82 4.22 -2.38
N ARG A 179 -17.98 4.52 -1.79
CA ARG A 179 -18.28 4.16 -0.39
C ARG A 179 -18.37 2.67 -0.15
N LEU A 180 -19.19 1.97 -0.94
CA LEU A 180 -19.38 0.54 -0.80
C LEU A 180 -18.07 -0.18 -1.12
N SER A 181 -17.39 0.25 -2.17
CA SER A 181 -16.09 -0.28 -2.58
C SER A 181 -15.04 -0.16 -1.47
N SER A 182 -14.95 1.00 -0.80
CA SER A 182 -14.04 1.19 0.32
C SER A 182 -14.35 0.27 1.51
N VAL A 183 -15.62 0.10 1.88
CA VAL A 183 -15.99 -0.81 2.99
C VAL A 183 -15.71 -2.27 2.63
N VAL A 184 -16.01 -2.69 1.40
CA VAL A 184 -15.72 -4.06 0.92
C VAL A 184 -14.22 -4.32 0.91
N CYS A 185 -13.42 -3.37 0.41
CA CYS A 185 -11.97 -3.52 0.39
C CYS A 185 -11.38 -3.53 1.82
N LEU A 186 -11.88 -2.71 2.75
CA LEU A 186 -11.45 -2.75 4.16
C LEU A 186 -11.81 -4.08 4.81
N SER A 187 -12.96 -4.65 4.45
CA SER A 187 -13.38 -5.97 4.92
C SER A 187 -12.46 -7.07 4.38
N ALA A 188 -11.95 -6.94 3.15
CA ALA A 188 -10.95 -7.87 2.61
C ALA A 188 -9.62 -7.78 3.37
N TYR A 189 -9.17 -6.57 3.76
CA TYR A 189 -8.01 -6.39 4.65
C TYR A 189 -8.22 -7.05 6.01
N ALA A 190 -9.39 -6.82 6.64
CA ALA A 190 -9.73 -7.49 7.90
C ALA A 190 -9.72 -9.02 7.74
N GLY A 191 -10.23 -9.52 6.60
CA GLY A 191 -10.19 -10.93 6.23
C GLY A 191 -8.77 -11.48 6.18
N LEU A 192 -7.83 -10.80 5.53
CA LEU A 192 -6.42 -11.24 5.52
C LEU A 192 -5.90 -11.48 6.93
N PHE A 193 -6.02 -10.51 7.84
CA PHE A 193 -5.52 -10.68 9.21
C PHE A 193 -6.35 -11.67 10.03
N ALA A 194 -7.67 -11.72 9.87
CA ALA A 194 -8.51 -12.66 10.62
C ALA A 194 -8.30 -14.12 10.21
N PHE A 195 -8.22 -14.42 8.90
CA PHE A 195 -8.03 -15.79 8.40
C PHE A 195 -6.59 -16.28 8.50
N THR A 196 -5.62 -15.37 8.57
CA THR A 196 -4.21 -15.72 8.77
C THR A 196 -3.76 -15.60 10.24
N TYR A 197 -4.70 -15.37 11.15
CA TYR A 197 -4.44 -15.40 12.57
C TYR A 197 -4.19 -16.84 13.04
N SER A 198 -3.25 -17.01 13.97
CA SER A 198 -2.92 -18.29 14.61
C SER A 198 -3.99 -18.65 15.65
N TRP A 199 -5.12 -19.17 15.18
CA TRP A 199 -6.26 -19.55 16.01
C TRP A 199 -6.01 -20.84 16.81
N PRO A 200 -6.44 -20.91 18.08
CA PRO A 200 -6.18 -22.07 18.94
C PRO A 200 -6.84 -23.38 18.46
N PHE A 201 -7.83 -23.31 17.57
CA PHE A 201 -8.50 -24.49 17.00
C PHE A 201 -7.74 -25.12 15.82
N LEU A 202 -6.67 -24.49 15.32
CA LEU A 202 -5.88 -25.04 14.22
C LEU A 202 -5.14 -26.31 14.68
N PRO A 203 -5.10 -27.37 13.85
CA PRO A 203 -4.67 -28.70 14.29
C PRO A 203 -3.16 -28.80 14.52
N ASN A 204 -2.37 -28.02 13.79
CA ASN A 204 -0.91 -28.12 13.80
C ASN A 204 -0.30 -26.99 14.64
N LYS A 205 0.78 -27.29 15.35
CA LYS A 205 1.59 -26.31 16.06
C LYS A 205 2.82 -25.92 15.23
N VAL A 206 3.31 -24.71 15.45
CA VAL A 206 4.54 -24.24 14.82
C VAL A 206 5.72 -25.13 15.23
N LYS A 207 6.58 -25.45 14.26
CA LYS A 207 7.79 -26.25 14.51
C LYS A 207 8.83 -25.39 15.23
N ILE A 208 9.46 -25.95 16.25
CA ILE A 208 10.59 -25.34 16.94
C ILE A 208 11.84 -25.47 16.05
N SER A 209 12.66 -24.42 15.99
CA SER A 209 13.93 -24.42 15.27
C SER A 209 14.91 -25.41 15.92
N VAL A 210 15.57 -26.26 15.13
CA VAL A 210 16.49 -27.31 15.60
C VAL A 210 17.83 -27.18 14.90
N ASN A 211 18.94 -27.35 15.63
CA ASN A 211 20.29 -27.47 15.07
C ASN A 211 20.71 -26.30 14.14
N GLY A 212 20.43 -25.05 14.55
CA GLY A 212 20.81 -23.87 13.76
C GLY A 212 20.02 -23.71 12.48
N SER A 213 18.83 -24.31 12.38
CA SER A 213 17.91 -24.08 11.27
C SER A 213 17.45 -22.62 11.22
N ASP A 214 17.36 -22.09 10.01
CA ASP A 214 16.90 -20.72 9.74
C ASP A 214 15.37 -20.55 9.76
N TRP A 215 14.63 -21.60 10.13
CA TRP A 215 13.17 -21.69 10.05
C TRP A 215 12.56 -22.16 11.37
N GLY A 216 11.26 -21.95 11.53
CA GLY A 216 10.53 -22.30 12.75
C GLY A 216 10.65 -21.26 13.86
N CYS A 217 10.15 -21.61 15.05
CA CYS A 217 10.18 -20.74 16.23
C CYS A 217 11.45 -20.98 17.06
N PHE A 218 12.17 -19.91 17.35
CA PHE A 218 13.39 -19.93 18.17
C PHE A 218 13.01 -19.89 19.66
N SER A 219 12.75 -21.04 20.27
CA SER A 219 12.34 -21.15 21.68
C SER A 219 13.43 -20.72 22.67
N ASP A 220 14.69 -20.67 22.23
CA ASP A 220 15.82 -20.11 22.96
C ASP A 220 15.76 -18.57 23.07
N ARG A 221 15.07 -17.93 22.12
CA ARG A 221 14.95 -16.47 22.04
C ARG A 221 13.56 -15.95 22.43
N PHE A 222 12.52 -16.75 22.26
CA PHE A 222 11.13 -16.32 22.38
C PHE A 222 10.31 -17.25 23.27
N ASP A 223 9.69 -16.67 24.30
CA ASP A 223 8.88 -17.41 25.28
C ASP A 223 7.46 -17.73 24.77
N TRP A 224 7.03 -17.11 23.67
CA TRP A 224 5.68 -17.25 23.10
C TRP A 224 5.56 -18.37 22.06
N CYS A 225 6.61 -19.16 21.83
CA CYS A 225 6.57 -20.29 20.90
C CYS A 225 5.60 -21.39 21.38
N ASP A 226 5.51 -21.60 22.70
CA ASP A 226 4.74 -22.67 23.30
C ASP A 226 3.23 -22.40 23.23
N GLY A 227 2.58 -23.02 22.24
CA GLY A 227 1.13 -22.87 22.00
C GLY A 227 0.78 -22.12 20.73
N LEU A 228 1.77 -21.67 19.95
CA LEU A 228 1.53 -21.06 18.66
C LEU A 228 1.10 -22.11 17.63
N THR A 229 -0.03 -21.86 16.97
CA THR A 229 -0.57 -22.75 15.93
C THR A 229 -0.12 -22.35 14.53
N GLU A 230 0.10 -23.35 13.69
CA GLU A 230 0.55 -23.19 12.31
C GLU A 230 -0.60 -22.74 11.41
N VAL A 231 -0.35 -21.72 10.59
CA VAL A 231 -1.31 -21.23 9.57
C VAL A 231 -0.98 -21.88 8.23
N SER A 232 -1.99 -22.17 7.41
CA SER A 232 -1.75 -22.73 6.08
C SER A 232 -1.13 -21.70 5.12
N PRO A 233 -0.02 -22.03 4.42
CA PRO A 233 0.61 -21.13 3.45
C PRO A 233 -0.34 -20.77 2.31
N TRP A 234 -1.19 -21.71 1.89
CA TRP A 234 -2.16 -21.49 0.81
C TRP A 234 -3.17 -20.41 1.19
N VAL A 235 -3.69 -20.44 2.43
CA VAL A 235 -4.62 -19.42 2.92
C VAL A 235 -3.95 -18.05 2.95
N TYR A 236 -2.73 -17.98 3.49
CA TYR A 236 -1.98 -16.73 3.57
C TYR A 236 -1.72 -16.12 2.19
N TYR A 237 -1.14 -16.87 1.24
CA TYR A 237 -0.81 -16.33 -0.07
C TYR A 237 -2.03 -16.06 -0.96
N THR A 238 -3.14 -16.81 -0.80
CA THR A 238 -4.39 -16.50 -1.49
C THR A 238 -4.98 -15.17 -1.01
N PHE A 239 -5.09 -14.97 0.31
CA PHE A 239 -5.56 -13.68 0.85
C PHE A 239 -4.60 -12.54 0.53
N TYR A 240 -3.30 -12.81 0.52
CA TYR A 240 -2.28 -11.84 0.14
C TYR A 240 -2.52 -11.31 -1.28
N VAL A 241 -2.64 -12.19 -2.27
CA VAL A 241 -2.87 -11.79 -3.67
C VAL A 241 -4.22 -11.08 -3.83
N LEU A 242 -5.26 -11.57 -3.15
CA LEU A 242 -6.58 -10.93 -3.16
C LEU A 242 -6.55 -9.52 -2.59
N VAL A 243 -5.89 -9.32 -1.44
CA VAL A 243 -5.82 -8.01 -0.79
C VAL A 243 -4.88 -7.08 -1.53
N PHE A 244 -3.65 -7.50 -1.79
CA PHE A 244 -2.63 -6.61 -2.36
C PHE A 244 -2.76 -6.40 -3.86
N GLY A 245 -3.33 -7.36 -4.59
CA GLY A 245 -3.58 -7.21 -6.02
C GLY A 245 -4.91 -6.53 -6.32
N PHE A 246 -6.01 -7.01 -5.72
CA PHE A 246 -7.36 -6.50 -6.00
C PHE A 246 -7.78 -5.39 -5.03
N ALA A 247 -7.84 -5.67 -3.73
CA ALA A 247 -8.43 -4.74 -2.77
C ALA A 247 -7.63 -3.42 -2.64
N VAL A 248 -6.30 -3.46 -2.62
CA VAL A 248 -5.44 -2.25 -2.65
C VAL A 248 -5.76 -1.37 -3.85
N SER A 249 -5.82 -1.97 -5.03
CA SER A 249 -5.97 -1.24 -6.30
C SER A 249 -7.32 -0.53 -6.34
N VAL A 250 -8.38 -1.28 -6.04
CA VAL A 250 -9.76 -0.75 -5.99
C VAL A 250 -9.91 0.29 -4.88
N MET A 251 -9.38 0.04 -3.69
CA MET A 251 -9.41 0.99 -2.57
C MET A 251 -8.72 2.30 -2.90
N ASN A 252 -7.51 2.23 -3.49
CA ASN A 252 -6.73 3.40 -3.82
C ASN A 252 -7.48 4.30 -4.82
N ILE A 253 -8.17 3.71 -5.80
CA ILE A 253 -9.04 4.44 -6.74
C ILE A 253 -10.25 5.02 -6.01
N ALA A 254 -10.97 4.22 -5.22
CA ALA A 254 -12.19 4.63 -4.53
C ALA A 254 -11.95 5.78 -3.54
N VAL A 255 -10.99 5.61 -2.62
CA VAL A 255 -10.69 6.61 -1.58
C VAL A 255 -10.12 7.89 -2.19
N THR A 256 -9.20 7.79 -3.16
CA THR A 256 -8.63 8.99 -3.80
C THR A 256 -9.66 9.77 -4.60
N THR A 257 -10.56 9.07 -5.32
CA THR A 257 -11.67 9.70 -6.04
C THR A 257 -12.62 10.39 -5.07
N LEU A 258 -13.10 9.67 -4.05
CA LEU A 258 -14.01 10.22 -3.05
C LEU A 258 -13.39 11.43 -2.32
N TYR A 259 -12.12 11.33 -1.93
CA TYR A 259 -11.40 12.43 -1.29
C TYR A 259 -11.36 13.69 -2.17
N SER A 260 -11.08 13.51 -3.46
CA SER A 260 -11.04 14.62 -4.43
C SER A 260 -12.42 15.24 -4.66
N GLU A 261 -13.48 14.41 -4.68
CA GLU A 261 -14.87 14.85 -4.82
C GLU A 261 -15.40 15.59 -3.58
N ILE A 262 -15.01 15.18 -2.37
CA ILE A 262 -15.35 15.88 -1.10
C ILE A 262 -14.74 17.28 -1.07
N ILE A 263 -13.50 17.43 -1.56
CA ILE A 263 -12.80 18.72 -1.57
C ILE A 263 -13.42 19.68 -2.61
N GLY A 264 -13.83 19.13 -3.75
CA GLY A 264 -14.38 19.88 -4.88
C GLY A 264 -13.31 20.64 -5.68
N PRO A 265 -13.69 21.60 -6.54
CA PRO A 265 -12.81 22.25 -7.53
C PRO A 265 -11.81 23.27 -6.93
N ARG A 266 -11.51 23.19 -5.63
CA ARG A 266 -10.56 24.06 -4.94
C ARG A 266 -9.12 23.76 -5.31
N ARG A 267 -8.19 24.62 -4.84
CA ARG A 267 -6.75 24.28 -4.80
C ARG A 267 -6.54 23.07 -3.87
N GLN A 268 -6.49 21.85 -4.44
CA GLN A 268 -6.42 20.59 -3.69
C GLN A 268 -5.01 20.24 -3.17
N GLY A 269 -3.98 20.98 -3.56
CA GLY A 269 -2.57 20.65 -3.29
C GLY A 269 -2.27 20.36 -1.82
N THR A 270 -2.65 21.26 -0.91
CA THR A 270 -2.38 21.11 0.53
C THR A 270 -3.11 19.90 1.14
N LEU A 271 -4.39 19.72 0.81
CA LEU A 271 -5.20 18.61 1.33
C LEU A 271 -4.74 17.27 0.77
N GLN A 272 -4.38 17.19 -0.51
CA GLN A 272 -3.75 16.00 -1.10
C GLN A 272 -2.38 15.72 -0.47
N GLY A 273 -1.63 16.78 -0.11
CA GLY A 273 -0.40 16.69 0.67
C GLY A 273 -0.61 16.02 2.03
N ILE A 274 -1.61 16.46 2.80
CA ILE A 274 -1.99 15.86 4.09
C ILE A 274 -2.37 14.39 3.94
N PHE A 275 -3.15 14.07 2.91
CA PHE A 275 -3.54 12.68 2.60
C PHE A 275 -2.32 11.78 2.34
N GLN A 276 -1.32 12.27 1.59
CA GLN A 276 -0.07 11.52 1.39
C GLN A 276 0.80 11.47 2.63
N LEU A 277 0.87 12.55 3.40
CA LEU A 277 1.63 12.60 4.65
C LEU A 277 1.16 11.51 5.62
N ALA A 278 -0.15 11.31 5.76
CA ALA A 278 -0.70 10.23 6.58
C ALA A 278 -0.22 8.85 6.14
N GLY A 279 -0.17 8.59 4.83
CA GLY A 279 0.42 7.36 4.29
C GLY A 279 1.90 7.21 4.64
N SER A 280 2.70 8.28 4.52
CA SER A 280 4.12 8.28 4.89
C SER A 280 4.33 8.01 6.39
N ILE A 281 3.48 8.58 7.26
CA ILE A 281 3.51 8.29 8.70
C ILE A 281 3.22 6.81 8.94
N GLY A 282 2.21 6.24 8.27
CA GLY A 282 1.90 4.80 8.35
C GLY A 282 3.10 3.93 7.99
N ARG A 283 3.78 4.24 6.88
CA ARG A 283 4.98 3.53 6.43
C ARG A 283 6.16 3.63 7.39
N MET A 284 6.28 4.75 8.11
CA MET A 284 7.35 4.95 9.10
C MET A 284 7.06 4.22 10.42
N VAL A 285 5.82 4.29 10.90
CA VAL A 285 5.43 3.76 12.21
C VAL A 285 5.22 2.24 12.15
N ALA A 286 4.70 1.70 11.05
CA ALA A 286 4.37 0.27 10.94
C ALA A 286 5.55 -0.65 11.24
N PRO A 287 6.75 -0.51 10.63
CA PRO A 287 7.86 -1.41 10.92
C PRO A 287 8.32 -1.34 12.37
N LEU A 288 8.33 -0.14 12.97
CA LEU A 288 8.76 0.07 14.36
C LEU A 288 7.80 -0.59 15.34
N LEU A 289 6.50 -0.32 15.19
CA LEU A 289 5.48 -0.83 16.10
C LEU A 289 5.32 -2.35 15.94
N THR A 290 5.20 -2.83 14.71
CA THR A 290 4.94 -4.25 14.46
C THR A 290 6.14 -5.14 14.76
N SER A 291 7.37 -4.68 14.50
CA SER A 291 8.57 -5.43 14.91
C SER A 291 8.68 -5.51 16.42
N PHE A 292 8.43 -4.42 17.15
CA PHE A 292 8.43 -4.42 18.62
C PHE A 292 7.38 -5.39 19.18
N LEU A 293 6.14 -5.30 18.70
CA LEU A 293 5.05 -6.17 19.12
C LEU A 293 5.35 -7.65 18.77
N TYR A 294 5.92 -7.91 17.59
CA TYR A 294 6.31 -9.24 17.16
C TYR A 294 7.39 -9.84 18.07
N THR A 295 8.43 -9.09 18.42
CA THR A 295 9.49 -9.61 19.29
C THR A 295 9.02 -9.85 20.72
N ALA A 296 8.17 -8.97 21.25
CA ALA A 296 7.73 -9.02 22.64
C ALA A 296 6.60 -10.04 22.87
N PHE A 297 5.64 -10.13 21.95
CA PHE A 297 4.41 -10.89 22.15
C PHE A 297 4.09 -11.89 21.04
N GLY A 298 4.99 -12.03 20.06
CA GLY A 298 4.81 -12.92 18.93
C GLY A 298 3.88 -12.37 17.84
N PRO A 299 3.61 -13.17 16.79
CA PRO A 299 2.88 -12.75 15.60
C PRO A 299 1.39 -12.47 15.84
N GLN A 300 0.80 -12.97 16.92
CA GLN A 300 -0.62 -12.78 17.21
C GLN A 300 -0.97 -11.31 17.51
N VAL A 301 -0.12 -10.59 18.24
CA VAL A 301 -0.42 -9.21 18.67
C VAL A 301 -0.36 -8.19 17.53
N PRO A 302 0.62 -8.21 16.61
CA PRO A 302 0.57 -7.38 15.41
C PRO A 302 -0.72 -7.64 14.59
N TRP A 303 -1.15 -8.88 14.44
CA TRP A 303 -2.39 -9.23 13.73
C TRP A 303 -3.64 -8.66 14.43
N ILE A 304 -3.73 -8.78 15.75
CA ILE A 304 -4.84 -8.18 16.53
C ILE A 304 -4.85 -6.66 16.37
N THR A 305 -3.67 -6.03 16.41
CA THR A 305 -3.53 -4.57 16.25
C THR A 305 -4.08 -4.13 14.89
N GLU A 306 -3.75 -4.85 13.83
CA GLU A 306 -4.26 -4.59 12.48
C GLU A 306 -5.78 -4.76 12.39
N VAL A 307 -6.33 -5.86 12.93
CA VAL A 307 -7.77 -6.10 12.95
C VAL A 307 -8.49 -4.96 13.69
N VAL A 308 -7.98 -4.52 14.85
CA VAL A 308 -8.57 -3.41 15.62
C VAL A 308 -8.53 -2.10 14.83
N LEU A 309 -7.41 -1.76 14.18
CA LEU A 309 -7.28 -0.56 13.36
C LEU A 309 -8.23 -0.58 12.16
N ILE A 310 -8.34 -1.72 11.48
CA ILE A 310 -9.23 -1.88 10.32
C ILE A 310 -10.69 -1.84 10.75
N CYS A 311 -11.08 -2.55 11.81
CA CYS A 311 -12.44 -2.52 12.35
C CYS A 311 -12.84 -1.12 12.81
N THR A 312 -11.93 -0.38 13.45
CA THR A 312 -12.15 1.02 13.82
C THR A 312 -12.38 1.88 12.57
N THR A 313 -11.61 1.67 11.52
CA THR A 313 -11.79 2.37 10.24
C THR A 313 -13.14 2.03 9.62
N ILE A 314 -13.52 0.75 9.55
CA ILE A 314 -14.84 0.33 9.04
C ILE A 314 -15.97 0.98 9.85
N ALA A 315 -15.86 1.01 11.18
CA ALA A 315 -16.85 1.66 12.04
C ALA A 315 -16.97 3.17 11.73
N LEU A 316 -15.85 3.88 11.52
CA LEU A 316 -15.85 5.28 11.09
C LEU A 316 -16.55 5.47 9.74
N TRP A 317 -16.31 4.58 8.76
CA TRP A 317 -17.00 4.62 7.46
C TRP A 317 -18.52 4.41 7.61
N ILE A 318 -18.95 3.49 8.48
CA ILE A 318 -20.38 3.21 8.70
C ILE A 318 -21.06 4.40 9.42
N VAL A 319 -20.45 4.90 10.50
CA VAL A 319 -21.00 6.00 11.31
C VAL A 319 -21.08 7.30 10.50
N PHE A 320 -20.03 7.63 9.74
CA PHE A 320 -19.96 8.86 8.96
C PHE A 320 -20.40 8.69 7.50
N ARG A 321 -21.11 7.61 7.16
CA ARG A 321 -21.57 7.31 5.79
C ARG A 321 -22.35 8.45 5.15
N ASN A 322 -23.15 9.16 5.95
CA ASN A 322 -24.00 10.27 5.49
C ASN A 322 -23.17 11.53 5.21
N LYS A 323 -21.98 11.66 5.78
CA LYS A 323 -21.08 12.82 5.57
C LYS A 323 -20.09 12.62 4.41
N MET A 324 -19.92 11.38 3.94
CA MET A 324 -19.00 11.03 2.85
C MET A 324 -19.60 11.31 1.46
N ILE A 325 -20.17 12.49 1.24
CA ILE A 325 -20.82 12.89 -0.01
C ILE A 325 -19.89 13.81 -0.82
N PRO A 326 -19.84 13.66 -2.16
CA PRO A 326 -19.25 14.65 -3.05
C PRO A 326 -19.79 16.06 -2.76
N LEU A 327 -18.96 17.08 -2.95
CA LEU A 327 -19.39 18.46 -2.80
C LEU A 327 -20.50 18.78 -3.82
N GLN A 328 -21.73 18.96 -3.34
CA GLN A 328 -22.84 19.39 -4.19
C GLN A 328 -22.73 20.90 -4.41
N ILE A 329 -22.41 21.31 -5.65
CA ILE A 329 -22.48 22.70 -6.07
C ILE A 329 -23.90 22.92 -6.59
N GLY A 330 -24.76 23.52 -5.77
CA GLY A 330 -26.11 23.87 -6.21
C GLY A 330 -26.07 24.83 -7.41
N PRO A 331 -27.00 24.71 -8.38
CA PRO A 331 -27.18 25.76 -9.38
C PRO A 331 -27.55 27.03 -8.62
N LYS A 332 -26.79 28.11 -8.86
CA LYS A 332 -26.90 29.45 -8.26
C LYS A 332 -28.19 29.67 -7.42
N GLY A 333 -28.03 29.68 -6.10
CA GLY A 333 -29.04 30.16 -5.15
C GLY A 333 -29.71 29.05 -4.34
N GLY A 334 -29.17 28.78 -3.15
CA GLY A 334 -29.79 27.88 -2.18
C GLY A 334 -28.76 27.08 -1.40
N ILE A 335 -28.21 27.68 -0.35
CA ILE A 335 -27.36 26.99 0.61
C ILE A 335 -28.27 26.17 1.53
N SER A 336 -28.21 24.85 1.48
CA SER A 336 -28.65 24.01 2.60
C SER A 336 -27.51 23.09 3.03
N SER A 337 -27.01 23.32 4.24
CA SER A 337 -26.11 22.38 4.93
C SER A 337 -26.92 21.20 5.45
N SER A 338 -26.49 19.98 5.14
CA SER A 338 -26.88 18.75 5.84
C SER A 338 -25.66 17.87 5.99
#